data_AF-A0A379AD50-F1
#
_entry.id   AF-A0A379AD50-F1
#
_cell.length_a   1.000
_cell.length_b   1.000
_cell.length_c   1.000
_cell.angle_alpha   90.00
_cell.angle_beta   90.00
_cell.angle_gamma   90.00
#
_symmetry.space_group_name_H-M   'P 1'
#
loop_
_entity.id
_entity.type
_entity.pdbx_description
1 polymer ?
#
loop_
_entity_poly.entity_id
_entity_poly.type
_entity_poly.pdbx_seq_one_letter_code
_entity_poly.pdbx_strand_id
1 'polypeptide(L)'
;MTQTLSQLEHNGAFIERHIGPSPEQQAQMLDAIGARSLEVLISTIVPADIQLPGPPAVGEAATEQQALAELKAIASQNLRYKSWIGMGYSAVITPPVILRNMLENPGWYTAYTPYQPEVSQGRLEALLNFQQLTLDLTGMDIASASLLDEATAAAEAMAMAKRVSKLKKCQ
;
A
#
# COMPACT_ATOMS: atom_id res chain seq x y z
N MET A 1 -7.34 32.78 -31.77
CA MET A 1 -8.34 31.77 -31.35
C MET A 1 -8.34 31.76 -29.84
N THR A 2 -9.48 32.01 -29.20
CA THR A 2 -9.61 32.02 -27.74
C THR A 2 -9.84 30.59 -27.27
N GLN A 3 -8.93 30.03 -26.48
CA GLN A 3 -9.11 28.72 -25.86
C GLN A 3 -10.24 28.77 -24.82
N THR A 4 -10.97 27.67 -24.63
CA THR A 4 -11.98 27.57 -23.59
C THR A 4 -11.32 27.27 -22.24
N LEU A 5 -11.99 27.61 -21.12
CA LEU A 5 -11.47 27.32 -19.78
C LEU A 5 -11.20 25.82 -19.58
N SER A 6 -12.10 24.96 -20.06
CA SER A 6 -11.95 23.50 -20.01
C SER A 6 -10.71 22.99 -20.76
N GLN A 7 -10.27 23.69 -21.83
CA GLN A 7 -9.02 23.34 -22.54
C GLN A 7 -7.75 23.73 -21.77
N LEU A 8 -7.88 24.60 -20.76
CA LEU A 8 -6.78 25.01 -19.88
C LEU A 8 -6.72 24.18 -18.59
N GLU A 9 -7.80 23.46 -18.26
CA GLU A 9 -7.89 22.56 -17.12
C GLU A 9 -7.15 21.26 -17.42
N HIS A 10 -5.97 21.06 -16.82
CA HIS A 10 -5.15 19.85 -16.97
C HIS A 10 -5.69 18.68 -16.13
N ASN A 11 -6.94 18.28 -16.37
CA ASN A 11 -7.62 17.21 -15.62
C ASN A 11 -6.93 15.84 -15.75
N GLY A 12 -6.11 15.63 -16.79
CA GLY A 12 -5.31 14.42 -17.00
C GLY A 12 -3.93 14.40 -16.35
N ALA A 13 -3.50 15.46 -15.67
CA ALA A 13 -2.11 15.61 -15.21
C ALA A 13 -1.63 14.53 -14.22
N PHE A 14 -2.55 13.86 -13.49
CA PHE A 14 -2.19 12.73 -12.64
C PHE A 14 -1.78 11.50 -13.45
N ILE A 15 -2.45 11.25 -14.58
CA ILE A 15 -2.17 10.10 -15.46
C ILE A 15 -0.74 10.20 -16.00
N GLU A 16 -0.35 11.39 -16.46
CA GLU A 16 1.00 11.65 -17.00
C GLU A 16 2.10 11.57 -15.93
N ARG A 17 1.78 11.86 -14.66
CA ARG A 17 2.72 11.72 -13.54
C ARG A 17 2.82 10.28 -13.03
N HIS A 18 1.76 9.50 -13.18
CA HIS A 18 1.68 8.12 -12.70
C HIS A 18 2.21 7.12 -13.73
N ILE A 19 1.84 7.28 -15.00
CA ILE A 19 2.28 6.41 -16.09
C ILE A 19 3.62 6.90 -16.61
N GLY A 20 4.69 6.12 -16.37
CA GLY A 20 6.05 6.50 -16.74
C GLY A 20 6.32 6.62 -18.25
N PRO A 21 5.95 5.64 -19.09
CA PRO A 21 6.27 5.67 -20.53
C PRO A 21 5.54 6.79 -21.28
N SER A 22 6.31 7.66 -21.95
CA SER A 22 5.77 8.68 -22.87
C SER A 22 5.14 8.05 -24.12
N PRO A 23 4.32 8.77 -24.90
CA PRO A 23 3.76 8.27 -26.16
C PRO A 23 4.84 7.73 -27.12
N GLU A 24 6.00 8.39 -27.20
CA GLU A 24 7.12 7.98 -28.04
C GLU A 24 7.77 6.70 -27.52
N GLN A 25 7.93 6.57 -26.19
CA GLN A 25 8.46 5.35 -25.57
C GLN A 25 7.49 4.18 -25.75
N GLN A 26 6.18 4.41 -25.61
CA GLN A 26 5.16 3.40 -25.88
C GLN A 26 5.24 2.92 -27.33
N ALA A 27 5.38 3.83 -28.30
CA ALA A 27 5.54 3.46 -29.71
C ALA A 27 6.80 2.61 -29.95
N GLN A 28 7.93 2.96 -29.35
CA GLN A 28 9.18 2.17 -29.43
C GLN A 28 9.02 0.78 -28.81
N MET A 29 8.37 0.68 -27.65
CA MET A 29 8.11 -0.60 -26.99
C MET A 29 7.17 -1.49 -27.80
N LEU A 30 6.13 -0.91 -28.41
CA LEU A 30 5.19 -1.62 -29.28
C LEU A 30 5.89 -2.17 -30.53
N ASP A 31 6.74 -1.37 -31.17
CA ASP A 31 7.54 -1.81 -32.33
C ASP A 31 8.48 -2.98 -31.96
N ALA A 32 9.16 -2.90 -30.81
CA ALA A 32 10.05 -3.94 -30.33
C ALA A 32 9.37 -5.31 -30.12
N ILE A 33 8.08 -5.32 -29.80
CA ILE A 33 7.28 -6.54 -29.63
C ILE A 33 6.39 -6.87 -30.83
N GLY A 34 6.47 -6.07 -31.92
CA GLY A 34 5.68 -6.25 -33.14
C GLY A 34 4.18 -5.95 -33.01
N ALA A 35 3.77 -5.19 -32.00
CA ALA A 35 2.38 -4.78 -31.80
C ALA A 35 2.09 -3.43 -32.47
N ARG A 36 0.91 -3.30 -33.11
CA ARG A 36 0.53 -2.09 -33.85
C ARG A 36 -0.06 -0.97 -32.98
N SER A 37 -0.68 -1.34 -31.86
CA SER A 37 -1.24 -0.42 -30.86
C SER A 37 -1.43 -1.14 -29.54
N LEU A 38 -1.69 -0.38 -28.47
CA LEU A 38 -1.99 -0.93 -27.16
C LEU A 38 -3.29 -1.75 -27.17
N GLU A 39 -4.30 -1.32 -27.92
CA GLU A 39 -5.57 -2.05 -28.08
C GLU A 39 -5.37 -3.41 -28.76
N VAL A 40 -4.55 -3.45 -29.83
CA VAL A 40 -4.19 -4.70 -30.51
C VAL A 40 -3.42 -5.63 -29.58
N LEU A 41 -2.49 -5.10 -28.78
CA LEU A 41 -1.76 -5.88 -27.78
C LEU A 41 -2.71 -6.48 -26.73
N ILE A 42 -3.60 -5.67 -26.15
CA ILE A 42 -4.56 -6.11 -25.12
C ILE A 42 -5.47 -7.21 -25.67
N SER A 43 -6.06 -7.01 -26.85
CA SER A 43 -6.95 -8.00 -27.49
C SER A 43 -6.28 -9.32 -27.85
N THR A 44 -4.95 -9.34 -27.99
CA THR A 44 -4.18 -10.57 -28.23
C THR A 44 -3.88 -11.32 -26.92
N ILE A 45 -3.81 -10.61 -25.79
CA ILE A 45 -3.46 -11.18 -24.47
C ILE A 45 -4.70 -11.60 -23.67
N VAL A 46 -5.73 -10.75 -23.65
CA VAL A 46 -6.93 -10.94 -22.81
C VAL A 46 -8.07 -11.51 -23.66
N PRO A 47 -8.58 -12.73 -23.37
CA PRO A 47 -9.71 -13.30 -24.09
C PRO A 47 -10.94 -12.38 -24.10
N ALA A 48 -11.56 -12.23 -25.27
CA ALA A 48 -12.65 -11.27 -25.48
C ALA A 48 -13.91 -11.56 -24.64
N ASP A 49 -14.14 -12.81 -24.27
CA ASP A 49 -15.30 -13.26 -23.48
C ASP A 49 -15.25 -12.86 -22.01
N ILE A 50 -14.07 -12.48 -21.49
CA ILE A 50 -13.88 -11.97 -20.14
C ILE A 50 -13.57 -10.46 -20.09
N GLN A 51 -13.54 -9.78 -21.24
CA GLN A 51 -13.32 -8.34 -21.29
C GLN A 51 -14.57 -7.57 -20.84
N LEU A 52 -14.36 -6.44 -20.16
CA LEU A 52 -15.45 -5.52 -19.88
C LEU A 52 -15.90 -4.87 -21.21
N PRO A 53 -17.22 -4.71 -21.44
CA PRO A 53 -17.74 -4.08 -22.66
C PRO A 53 -17.41 -2.59 -22.76
N GLY A 54 -16.95 -1.98 -21.67
CA GLY A 54 -16.49 -0.60 -21.60
C GLY A 54 -15.88 -0.31 -20.23
N PRO A 55 -15.31 0.90 -20.04
CA PRO A 55 -14.77 1.32 -18.75
C PRO A 55 -15.84 1.27 -17.65
N PRO A 56 -15.47 0.92 -16.41
CA PRO A 56 -16.41 0.96 -15.29
C PRO A 56 -16.88 2.40 -15.04
N ALA A 57 -18.14 2.56 -14.62
CA ALA A 57 -18.73 3.86 -14.31
C ALA A 57 -18.18 4.40 -12.97
N VAL A 58 -16.99 5.00 -13.01
CA VAL A 58 -16.27 5.51 -11.83
C VAL A 58 -16.35 7.02 -11.63
N GLY A 59 -17.11 7.72 -12.49
CA GLY A 59 -17.21 9.18 -12.49
C GLY A 59 -16.12 9.87 -13.31
N GLU A 60 -16.14 11.19 -13.31
CA GLU A 60 -15.16 12.01 -14.03
C GLU A 60 -13.82 12.07 -13.30
N ALA A 61 -12.74 12.25 -14.05
CA ALA A 61 -11.41 12.43 -13.47
C ALA A 61 -11.33 13.70 -12.62
N ALA A 62 -10.66 13.62 -11.48
CA ALA A 62 -10.34 14.76 -10.63
C ALA A 62 -8.85 15.08 -10.71
N THR A 63 -8.50 16.36 -10.68
CA THR A 63 -7.12 16.79 -10.42
C THR A 63 -6.70 16.36 -9.01
N GLU A 64 -5.39 16.23 -8.76
CA GLU A 64 -4.88 15.92 -7.42
C GLU A 64 -5.36 16.91 -6.35
N GLN A 65 -5.44 18.20 -6.70
CA GLN A 65 -5.91 19.23 -5.78
C GLN A 65 -7.40 19.05 -5.44
N GLN A 66 -8.24 18.75 -6.44
CA GLN A 66 -9.66 18.48 -6.22
C GLN A 66 -9.84 17.22 -5.36
N ALA A 67 -9.13 16.13 -5.68
CA ALA A 67 -9.19 14.88 -4.92
C ALA A 67 -8.79 15.10 -3.44
N LEU A 68 -7.70 15.83 -3.18
CA LEU A 68 -7.28 16.15 -1.80
C LEU A 68 -8.31 17.03 -1.07
N ALA A 69 -8.90 18.01 -1.75
CA ALA A 69 -9.92 18.86 -1.16
C ALA A 69 -11.18 18.07 -0.80
N GLU A 70 -11.62 17.17 -1.68
CA GLU A 70 -12.75 16.27 -1.46
C GLU A 70 -12.48 15.32 -0.28
N LEU A 71 -11.33 14.61 -0.27
CA LEU A 71 -10.95 13.74 0.84
C LEU A 71 -10.89 14.50 2.17
N LYS A 72 -10.40 15.74 2.17
CA LYS A 72 -10.36 16.59 3.36
C LYS A 72 -11.77 16.97 3.84
N ALA A 73 -12.69 17.24 2.93
CA ALA A 73 -14.08 17.51 3.26
C ALA A 73 -14.76 16.29 3.89
N ILE A 74 -14.53 15.09 3.34
CA ILE A 74 -15.02 13.83 3.93
C ILE A 74 -14.40 13.61 5.31
N ALA A 75 -13.08 13.71 5.43
CA ALA A 75 -12.38 13.53 6.70
C ALA A 75 -12.81 14.53 7.78
N SER A 76 -13.25 15.74 7.40
CA SER A 76 -13.74 16.76 8.35
C SER A 76 -15.05 16.38 9.06
N GLN A 77 -15.78 15.39 8.55
CA GLN A 77 -16.99 14.88 9.18
C GLN A 77 -16.69 13.97 10.39
N ASN A 78 -15.45 13.51 10.53
CA ASN A 78 -15.04 12.67 11.67
C ASN A 78 -14.97 13.47 12.97
N LEU A 79 -15.57 12.95 14.04
CA LEU A 79 -15.52 13.54 15.37
C LEU A 79 -14.35 12.95 16.17
N ARG A 80 -13.38 13.79 16.55
CA ARG A 80 -12.19 13.37 17.31
C ARG A 80 -12.41 13.55 18.81
N TYR A 81 -12.69 12.46 19.50
CA TYR A 81 -12.84 12.43 20.96
C TYR A 81 -11.55 12.04 21.69
N LYS A 82 -11.48 12.36 22.98
CA LYS A 82 -10.57 11.67 23.90
C LYS A 82 -11.16 10.30 24.21
N SER A 83 -10.67 9.26 23.55
CA SER A 83 -11.20 7.91 23.69
C SER A 83 -10.45 7.14 24.78
N TRP A 84 -11.18 6.65 25.77
CA TRP A 84 -10.69 5.76 26.84
C TRP A 84 -11.40 4.40 26.84
N ILE A 85 -11.84 3.96 25.66
CA ILE A 85 -12.53 2.69 25.47
C ILE A 85 -11.60 1.51 25.77
N GLY A 86 -10.31 1.63 25.44
CA GLY A 86 -9.33 0.56 25.59
C GLY A 86 -9.52 -0.53 24.52
N MET A 87 -9.71 -1.78 24.95
CA MET A 87 -9.98 -2.91 24.06
C MET A 87 -8.91 -3.12 22.97
N GLY A 88 -7.63 -3.03 23.34
CA GLY A 88 -6.49 -3.25 22.42
C GLY A 88 -6.00 -1.99 21.70
N TYR A 89 -6.73 -0.87 21.75
CA TYR A 89 -6.31 0.39 21.13
C TYR A 89 -6.21 1.51 22.16
N SER A 90 -5.02 2.11 22.26
CA SER A 90 -4.73 3.22 23.17
C SER A 90 -4.05 4.36 22.42
N ALA A 91 -4.49 5.59 22.68
CA ALA A 91 -3.88 6.77 22.06
C ALA A 91 -2.44 6.96 22.58
N VAL A 92 -1.50 7.18 21.66
CA VAL A 92 -0.10 7.46 21.94
C VAL A 92 0.35 8.72 21.22
N ILE A 93 1.43 9.33 21.71
CA ILE A 93 2.08 10.44 21.01
C ILE A 93 3.13 9.82 20.08
N THR A 94 2.86 9.81 18.77
CA THR A 94 3.88 9.46 17.77
C THR A 94 4.94 10.56 17.74
N PRO A 95 6.22 10.27 18.04
CA PRO A 95 7.26 11.29 18.03
C PRO A 95 7.34 11.97 16.64
N PRO A 96 7.30 13.31 16.55
CA PRO A 96 7.27 14.01 15.26
C PRO A 96 8.44 13.67 14.34
N VAL A 97 9.61 13.36 14.91
CA VAL A 97 10.79 12.92 14.15
C VAL A 97 10.57 11.59 13.44
N ILE A 98 9.82 10.66 14.03
CA ILE A 98 9.47 9.37 13.42
C ILE A 98 8.38 9.58 12.36
N LEU A 99 7.34 10.36 12.68
CA LEU A 99 6.27 10.69 11.73
C LEU A 99 6.86 11.26 10.42
N ARG A 100 7.67 12.32 10.54
CA ARG A 100 8.19 13.05 9.37
C ARG A 100 9.24 12.27 8.58
N ASN A 101 10.17 11.60 9.26
CA ASN A 101 11.37 11.04 8.61
C ASN A 101 11.26 9.55 8.27
N MET A 102 10.22 8.87 8.77
CA MET A 102 9.97 7.45 8.48
C MET A 102 8.60 7.24 7.85
N LEU A 103 7.50 7.60 8.52
CA LEU A 103 6.15 7.33 8.01
C LEU A 103 5.81 8.16 6.76
N GLU A 104 6.21 9.42 6.73
CA GLU A 104 5.99 10.35 5.59
C GLU A 104 7.18 10.39 4.60
N ASN A 105 8.11 9.45 4.70
CA ASN A 105 9.30 9.41 3.86
C ASN A 105 9.25 8.24 2.86
N PRO A 106 9.17 8.51 1.54
CA PRO A 106 9.10 7.44 0.53
C PRO A 106 10.31 6.51 0.54
N GLY A 107 11.47 6.95 1.04
CA GLY A 107 12.65 6.08 1.19
C GLY A 107 12.42 4.91 2.17
N TRP A 108 11.42 5.00 3.05
CA TRP A 108 11.06 3.95 3.99
C TRP A 108 9.85 3.11 3.56
N TYR A 109 8.85 3.70 2.89
CA TYR A 109 7.59 3.00 2.58
C TYR A 109 7.44 2.50 1.14
N THR A 110 8.34 2.87 0.22
CA THR A 110 8.23 2.42 -1.19
C THR A 110 8.90 1.07 -1.46
N ALA A 111 9.91 0.72 -0.66
CA ALA A 111 10.57 -0.59 -0.77
C ALA A 111 9.66 -1.71 -0.23
N TYR A 112 9.74 -2.89 -0.84
CA TYR A 112 8.98 -4.07 -0.42
C TYR A 112 9.82 -5.02 0.46
N THR A 113 9.33 -6.25 0.66
CA THR A 113 9.97 -7.31 1.43
C THR A 113 11.48 -7.41 1.15
N PRO A 114 12.34 -7.49 2.18
CA PRO A 114 13.79 -7.54 2.05
C PRO A 114 14.33 -8.88 1.52
N TYR A 115 13.92 -9.28 0.31
CA TYR A 115 14.45 -10.47 -0.37
C TYR A 115 15.92 -10.30 -0.79
N GLN A 116 16.39 -9.07 -1.01
CA GLN A 116 17.77 -8.74 -1.40
C GLN A 116 18.47 -8.06 -0.20
N PRO A 117 19.10 -8.82 0.70
CA PRO A 117 19.57 -8.31 1.98
C PRO A 117 20.65 -7.22 1.85
N GLU A 118 21.53 -7.29 0.86
CA GLU A 118 22.67 -6.38 0.65
C GLU A 118 22.22 -4.93 0.43
N VAL A 119 21.06 -4.74 -0.20
CA VAL A 119 20.44 -3.42 -0.46
C VAL A 119 19.29 -3.12 0.50
N SER A 120 19.20 -3.87 1.61
CA SER A 120 18.06 -3.83 2.53
C SER A 120 18.43 -3.76 4.01
N GLN A 121 19.72 -3.61 4.32
CA GLN A 121 20.24 -3.68 5.69
C GLN A 121 19.55 -2.72 6.66
N GLY A 122 19.25 -1.47 6.25
CA GLY A 122 18.62 -0.49 7.15
C GLY A 122 17.27 -0.93 7.70
N ARG A 123 16.39 -1.53 6.88
CA ARG A 123 15.09 -2.04 7.36
C ARG A 123 15.21 -3.39 8.07
N LEU A 124 16.17 -4.23 7.67
CA LEU A 124 16.46 -5.49 8.37
C LEU A 124 16.94 -5.23 9.80
N GLU A 125 17.79 -4.24 10.00
CA GLU A 125 18.25 -3.81 11.32
C GLU A 125 17.08 -3.24 12.15
N ALA A 126 16.22 -2.41 11.57
CA ALA A 126 15.03 -1.90 12.27
C ALA A 126 14.07 -3.03 12.70
N LEU A 127 13.88 -4.07 11.86
CA LEU A 127 13.08 -5.24 12.22
C LEU A 127 13.76 -6.09 13.30
N LEU A 128 15.09 -6.21 13.27
CA LEU A 128 15.84 -6.88 14.33
C LEU A 128 15.71 -6.13 15.67
N ASN A 129 15.73 -4.80 15.65
CA ASN A 129 15.46 -3.98 16.83
C ASN A 129 14.03 -4.18 17.36
N PHE A 130 13.04 -4.32 16.48
CA PHE A 130 11.67 -4.67 16.87
C PHE A 130 11.59 -6.05 17.53
N GLN A 131 12.30 -7.04 16.99
CA GLN A 131 12.40 -8.36 17.60
C GLN A 131 13.04 -8.26 18.99
N GLN A 132 14.20 -7.61 19.10
CA GLN A 132 14.90 -7.44 20.37
C GLN A 132 14.04 -6.75 21.43
N LEU A 133 13.35 -5.65 21.07
CA LEU A 133 12.41 -4.98 21.96
C LEU A 133 11.32 -5.93 22.47
N THR A 134 10.79 -6.78 21.59
CA THR A 134 9.77 -7.77 21.95
C THR A 134 10.33 -8.82 22.90
N LEU A 135 11.55 -9.32 22.66
CA LEU A 135 12.23 -10.26 23.55
C LEU A 135 12.43 -9.66 24.94
N ASP A 136 12.98 -8.44 25.03
CA ASP A 136 13.30 -7.77 26.28
C ASP A 136 12.03 -7.49 27.12
N LEU A 137 10.93 -7.11 26.47
CA LEU A 137 9.66 -6.81 27.14
C LEU A 137 8.87 -8.07 27.56
N THR A 138 8.97 -9.16 26.82
CA THR A 138 8.19 -10.38 27.06
C THR A 138 8.96 -11.47 27.82
N GLY A 139 10.29 -11.41 27.81
CA GLY A 139 11.16 -12.45 28.36
C GLY A 139 11.18 -13.75 27.56
N MET A 140 10.71 -13.74 26.31
CA MET A 140 10.70 -14.90 25.42
C MET A 140 12.03 -15.06 24.69
N ASP A 141 12.32 -16.27 24.19
CA ASP A 141 13.60 -16.59 23.51
C ASP A 141 13.64 -16.16 22.03
N ILE A 142 12.48 -16.06 21.38
CA ILE A 142 12.38 -15.70 19.96
C ILE A 142 11.11 -14.89 19.67
N ALA A 143 11.22 -13.94 18.75
CA ALA A 143 10.13 -13.10 18.28
C ALA A 143 10.15 -13.04 16.74
N SER A 144 8.98 -12.93 16.11
CA SER A 144 8.86 -12.68 14.67
C SER A 144 9.01 -11.18 14.36
N ALA A 145 9.19 -10.86 13.08
CA ALA A 145 9.20 -9.50 12.57
C ALA A 145 7.77 -8.97 12.31
N SER A 146 6.88 -9.05 13.31
CA SER A 146 5.44 -8.71 13.31
C SER A 146 4.46 -9.81 12.82
N LEU A 147 3.17 -9.57 13.08
CA LEU A 147 1.98 -10.24 12.55
C LEU A 147 0.92 -9.16 12.27
N LEU A 148 -0.26 -9.53 11.76
CA LEU A 148 -1.27 -8.57 11.30
C LEU A 148 -1.90 -7.75 12.44
N ASP A 149 -2.41 -8.43 13.48
CA ASP A 149 -3.04 -7.83 14.66
C ASP A 149 -3.01 -8.78 15.87
N GLU A 150 -3.51 -8.31 17.02
CA GLU A 150 -3.52 -9.09 18.27
C GLU A 150 -4.34 -10.39 18.17
N ALA A 151 -5.52 -10.33 17.58
CA ALA A 151 -6.43 -11.48 17.51
C ALA A 151 -5.89 -12.59 16.58
N THR A 152 -5.35 -12.20 15.43
CA THR A 152 -4.72 -13.12 14.48
C THR A 152 -3.41 -13.67 15.03
N ALA A 153 -2.64 -12.89 15.80
CA ALA A 153 -1.48 -13.39 16.53
C ALA A 153 -1.85 -14.46 17.57
N ALA A 154 -2.93 -14.25 18.33
CA ALA A 154 -3.44 -15.26 19.27
C ALA A 154 -3.92 -16.54 18.54
N ALA A 155 -4.56 -16.40 17.39
CA ALA A 155 -4.97 -17.53 16.55
C ALA A 155 -3.75 -18.31 16.01
N GLU A 156 -2.68 -17.64 15.60
CA GLU A 156 -1.43 -18.29 15.19
C GLU A 156 -0.74 -19.00 16.35
N ALA A 157 -0.79 -18.44 17.56
CA ALA A 157 -0.29 -19.12 18.76
C ALA A 157 -1.07 -20.41 19.03
N MET A 158 -2.41 -20.39 18.92
CA MET A 158 -3.24 -21.60 19.01
C MET A 158 -2.86 -22.61 17.91
N ALA A 159 -2.66 -22.16 16.68
CA ALA A 159 -2.26 -23.02 15.57
C ALA A 159 -0.87 -23.64 15.81
N MET A 160 0.08 -22.86 16.33
CA MET A 160 1.40 -23.34 16.72
C MET A 160 1.33 -24.39 17.83
N ALA A 161 0.57 -24.12 18.90
CA ALA A 161 0.37 -25.06 20.00
C ALA A 161 -0.25 -26.38 19.50
N LYS A 162 -1.24 -26.31 18.60
CA LYS A 162 -1.85 -27.49 17.98
C LYS A 162 -0.84 -28.29 17.14
N ARG A 163 0.05 -27.61 16.39
CA ARG A 163 1.09 -28.26 15.56
C ARG A 163 2.14 -28.99 16.42
N VAL A 164 2.51 -28.43 17.57
CA VAL A 164 3.54 -29.01 18.46
C VAL A 164 2.95 -30.04 19.43
N SER A 165 1.67 -29.93 19.76
CA SER A 165 1.00 -30.83 20.70
C SER A 165 0.96 -32.28 20.17
N LYS A 166 1.33 -33.23 21.03
CA LYS A 166 1.20 -34.68 20.78
C LYS A 166 -0.20 -35.21 21.12
N LEU A 167 -1.06 -34.38 21.72
CA LEU A 167 -2.41 -34.77 22.11
C LEU A 167 -3.34 -34.70 20.88
N LYS A 168 -3.93 -35.85 20.52
CA LYS A 168 -4.81 -35.98 19.34
C LYS A 168 -6.17 -35.26 19.50
N LYS A 169 -6.51 -34.78 20.70
CA LYS A 169 -7.75 -34.03 21.00
C LYS A 169 -7.41 -32.86 21.94
N CYS A 170 -7.81 -31.64 21.56
CA CYS A 170 -7.99 -30.56 22.52
C CYS A 170 -9.30 -30.86 23.26
N GLN A 171 -9.22 -31.13 24.57
CA GLN A 171 -10.39 -31.00 25.44
C GLN A 171 -10.52 -29.53 25.85
#